data_AF-A0A542ER07-F1
#
_entry.id   AF-A0A542ER07-F1
#
_cell.length_a   1.000
_cell.length_b   1.000
_cell.length_c   1.000
_cell.angle_alpha   90.00
_cell.angle_beta   90.00
_cell.angle_gamma   90.00
#
_symmetry.space_group_name_H-M   'P 1'
#
loop_
_entity.id
_entity.type
_entity.pdbx_description
1 polymer ?
#
loop_
_entity_poly.entity_id
_entity_poly.type
_entity_poly.pdbx_seq_one_letter_code
_entity_poly.pdbx_strand_id
1 'polypeptide(L)'
;MAGGELTSTNGTVVWDGAGTLRIRYDGTPPGLDPLIGSLRTRLGERVLPVEALQSVEVYDAGLRLVLRDGADPLQAVSGVDVLGDLYDFPGVDPALAERIAGDIRHTLTRRDVPAAAARWLVAPPPAPDRIAGRDAALSVANGQLTFTYQLRAGRRKKANGNPWSVPLDTILEVEWHPHRGGLGGRGYLRISTDRTPLDRPKPKHDPAAMVSTRDADLDVLFFAARLLTRIRP
;
A
#
# COMPACT_ATOMS: atom_id res chain seq x y z
N MET A 1 -27.79 12.29 10.11
CA MET A 1 -27.31 10.93 9.80
C MET A 1 -26.54 10.45 11.00
N ALA A 2 -26.80 9.25 11.49
CA ALA A 2 -26.14 8.75 12.69
C ALA A 2 -24.74 8.27 12.30
N GLY A 3 -23.71 8.77 12.97
CA GLY A 3 -22.39 8.14 12.93
C GLY A 3 -22.41 6.83 13.73
N GLY A 4 -21.30 6.09 13.70
CA GLY A 4 -21.15 4.86 14.45
C GLY A 4 -19.70 4.48 14.63
N GLU A 5 -19.44 3.71 15.68
CA GLU A 5 -18.14 3.12 15.96
C GLU A 5 -18.31 1.60 16.06
N LEU A 6 -17.42 0.87 15.40
CA LEU A 6 -17.38 -0.58 15.35
C LEU A 6 -15.99 -1.05 15.71
N THR A 7 -15.88 -1.89 16.74
CA THR A 7 -14.63 -2.49 17.21
C THR A 7 -14.54 -3.93 16.70
N SER A 8 -13.36 -4.29 16.19
CA SER A 8 -13.03 -5.59 15.62
C SER A 8 -11.70 -6.08 16.20
N THR A 9 -11.44 -7.38 16.07
CA THR A 9 -10.13 -7.99 16.31
C THR A 9 -8.99 -7.32 15.50
N ASN A 10 -9.30 -6.74 14.33
CA ASN A 10 -8.32 -6.12 13.44
C ASN A 10 -8.20 -4.61 13.61
N GLY A 11 -9.05 -3.97 14.41
CA GLY A 11 -9.06 -2.53 14.61
C GLY A 11 -10.44 -1.96 14.88
N THR A 12 -10.55 -0.65 14.91
CA THR A 12 -11.80 0.09 15.10
C THR A 12 -12.12 0.92 13.87
N VAL A 13 -13.38 0.87 13.42
CA VAL A 13 -13.91 1.69 12.32
C VAL A 13 -14.91 2.70 12.88
N VAL A 14 -14.66 3.97 12.65
CA VAL A 14 -15.57 5.07 13.01
C VAL A 14 -16.12 5.70 11.74
N TRP A 15 -17.44 5.67 11.58
CA TRP A 15 -18.18 6.38 10.55
C TRP A 15 -18.73 7.70 11.11
N ASP A 16 -18.43 8.82 10.44
CA ASP A 16 -18.87 10.15 10.89
C ASP A 16 -20.34 10.47 10.56
N GLY A 17 -21.03 9.58 9.84
CA GLY A 17 -22.40 9.80 9.39
C GLY A 17 -22.50 10.64 8.12
N ALA A 18 -21.43 11.24 7.62
CA ALA A 18 -21.48 12.25 6.57
C ALA A 18 -20.70 11.86 5.32
N GLY A 19 -19.51 11.27 5.45
CA GLY A 19 -18.63 11.00 4.33
C GLY A 19 -17.22 10.55 4.67
N THR A 20 -16.88 10.37 5.95
CA THR A 20 -15.53 10.02 6.38
C THR A 20 -15.54 8.80 7.27
N LEU A 21 -14.69 7.83 6.94
CA LEU A 21 -14.32 6.73 7.81
C LEU A 21 -12.96 7.00 8.45
N ARG A 22 -12.84 6.68 9.73
CA ARG A 22 -11.57 6.63 10.44
C ARG A 22 -11.32 5.20 10.92
N ILE A 23 -10.21 4.64 10.50
CA ILE A 23 -9.79 3.28 10.82
C ILE A 23 -8.60 3.38 11.76
N ARG A 24 -8.70 2.78 12.94
CA ARG A 24 -7.61 2.64 13.89
C ARG A 24 -7.20 1.19 13.96
N TYR A 25 -5.92 0.91 13.78
CA TYR A 25 -5.38 -0.45 13.86
C TYR A 25 -4.89 -0.74 15.28
N ASP A 26 -5.82 -0.93 16.22
CA ASP A 26 -5.54 -1.19 17.64
C ASP A 26 -5.53 -2.68 18.02
N GLY A 27 -5.56 -3.59 17.04
CA GLY A 27 -5.52 -5.04 17.26
C GLY A 27 -4.34 -5.73 16.57
N THR A 28 -3.47 -6.39 17.35
CA THR A 28 -2.52 -7.39 16.86
C THR A 28 -2.90 -8.75 17.44
N PRO A 29 -3.83 -9.49 16.81
CA PRO A 29 -4.23 -10.79 17.31
C PRO A 29 -3.02 -11.75 17.41
N PRO A 30 -3.03 -12.67 18.39
CA PRO A 30 -2.02 -13.72 18.46
C PRO A 30 -1.96 -14.51 17.15
N GLY A 31 -0.75 -14.80 16.68
CA GLY A 31 -0.54 -15.55 15.44
C GLY A 31 -0.67 -14.74 14.15
N LEU A 32 -0.90 -13.41 14.22
CA LEU A 32 -0.81 -12.55 13.04
C LEU A 32 0.61 -12.58 12.46
N ASP A 33 0.73 -12.59 11.13
CA ASP A 33 2.01 -12.50 10.46
C ASP A 33 2.78 -11.24 10.95
N PRO A 34 4.06 -11.36 11.35
CA PRO A 34 4.81 -10.25 11.95
C PRO A 34 4.91 -8.99 11.07
N LEU A 35 4.93 -9.16 9.75
CA LEU A 35 4.96 -8.03 8.81
C LEU A 35 3.61 -7.29 8.82
N ILE A 36 2.49 -8.03 8.86
CA ILE A 36 1.15 -7.45 8.94
C ILE A 36 0.96 -6.75 10.29
N GLY A 37 1.40 -7.36 11.40
CA GLY A 37 1.38 -6.71 12.71
C GLY A 37 2.18 -5.41 12.73
N SER A 38 3.42 -5.45 12.23
CA SER A 38 4.28 -4.26 12.14
C SER A 38 3.68 -3.17 11.23
N LEU A 39 3.06 -3.57 10.12
CA LEU A 39 2.36 -2.67 9.21
C LEU A 39 1.23 -1.94 9.93
N ARG A 40 0.34 -2.69 10.59
CA ARG A 40 -0.79 -2.14 11.35
C ARG A 40 -0.32 -1.17 12.44
N THR A 41 0.69 -1.55 13.23
CA THR A 41 1.28 -0.68 14.25
C THR A 41 1.81 0.62 13.65
N ARG A 42 2.51 0.56 12.50
CA ARG A 42 3.06 1.74 11.84
C ARG A 42 2.03 2.62 11.15
N LEU A 43 0.94 2.03 10.64
CA LEU A 43 -0.18 2.78 10.09
C LEU A 43 -0.89 3.55 11.21
N GLY A 44 -1.17 2.89 12.33
CA GLY A 44 -1.82 3.48 13.50
C GLY A 44 -3.29 3.87 13.22
N GLU A 45 -3.49 4.94 12.46
CA GLU A 45 -4.79 5.42 12.00
C GLU A 45 -4.76 5.74 10.50
N ARG A 46 -5.86 5.45 9.81
CA ARG A 46 -6.12 5.90 8.44
C ARG A 46 -7.48 6.57 8.35
N VAL A 47 -7.53 7.63 7.55
CA VAL A 47 -8.77 8.36 7.23
C VAL A 47 -9.11 8.10 5.77
N LEU A 48 -10.35 7.68 5.52
CA LEU A 48 -10.85 7.33 4.20
C LEU A 48 -12.09 8.19 3.90
N PRO A 49 -12.11 8.92 2.78
CA PRO A 49 -13.38 9.44 2.27
C PRO A 49 -14.25 8.27 1.81
N VAL A 50 -15.57 8.37 1.96
CA VAL A 50 -16.51 7.33 1.54
C VAL A 50 -16.40 7.05 0.04
N GLU A 51 -16.01 8.05 -0.76
CA GLU A 51 -15.74 7.91 -2.20
C GLU A 51 -14.58 6.97 -2.51
N ALA A 52 -13.72 6.63 -1.55
CA ALA A 52 -12.69 5.62 -1.74
C ALA A 52 -13.28 4.20 -1.81
N LEU A 53 -14.49 4.00 -1.26
CA LEU A 53 -15.17 2.71 -1.23
C LEU A 53 -15.89 2.44 -2.55
N GLN A 54 -15.75 1.22 -3.04
CA GLN A 54 -16.59 0.63 -4.08
C GLN A 54 -17.86 0.06 -3.44
N SER A 55 -17.70 -0.64 -2.32
CA SER A 55 -18.80 -1.24 -1.57
C SER A 55 -18.41 -1.45 -0.10
N VAL A 56 -19.40 -1.83 0.69
CA VAL A 56 -19.21 -2.36 2.04
C VAL A 56 -19.97 -3.67 2.16
N GLU A 57 -19.26 -4.71 2.57
CA GLU A 57 -19.77 -6.07 2.70
C GLU A 57 -19.89 -6.42 4.18
N VAL A 58 -21.01 -7.03 4.55
CA VAL A 58 -21.21 -7.58 5.90
C VAL A 58 -21.33 -9.09 5.72
N TYR A 59 -20.66 -9.84 6.59
CA TYR A 59 -20.69 -11.29 6.62
C TYR A 59 -20.86 -11.77 8.07
N ASP A 60 -21.06 -13.07 8.26
CA ASP A 60 -21.54 -13.72 9.50
C ASP A 60 -20.80 -13.32 10.80
N ALA A 61 -19.60 -12.75 10.69
CA ALA A 61 -18.88 -12.18 11.83
C ALA A 61 -17.94 -11.03 11.43
N GLY A 62 -18.30 -10.18 10.46
CA GLY A 62 -17.38 -9.13 10.05
C GLY A 62 -17.94 -8.11 9.08
N LEU A 63 -17.16 -7.06 8.90
CA LEU A 63 -17.40 -5.99 7.96
C LEU A 63 -16.15 -5.80 7.10
N ARG A 64 -16.30 -5.79 5.79
CA ARG A 64 -15.23 -5.50 4.84
C ARG A 64 -15.53 -4.22 4.08
N LEU A 65 -14.57 -3.31 4.08
CA LEU A 65 -14.60 -2.10 3.27
C LEU A 65 -13.87 -2.39 1.96
N VAL A 66 -14.60 -2.48 0.85
CA VAL A 66 -14.00 -2.77 -0.46
C VAL A 66 -13.62 -1.45 -1.12
N LEU A 67 -12.32 -1.19 -1.27
CA LEU A 67 -11.85 0.00 -1.96
C LEU A 67 -11.97 -0.12 -3.47
N ARG A 68 -12.17 1.03 -4.12
CA ARG A 68 -12.07 1.15 -5.58
C ARG A 68 -10.63 0.97 -6.02
N ASP A 69 -10.46 0.38 -7.21
CA ASP A 69 -9.19 0.42 -7.91
C ASP A 69 -8.70 1.86 -8.05
N GLY A 70 -7.43 2.09 -7.68
CA GLY A 70 -6.83 3.42 -7.70
C GLY A 70 -7.18 4.33 -6.52
N ALA A 71 -7.92 3.87 -5.51
CA ALA A 71 -8.26 4.70 -4.36
C ALA A 71 -7.13 4.79 -3.31
N ASP A 72 -6.44 3.69 -3.03
CA ASP A 72 -5.34 3.63 -2.06
C ASP A 72 -4.02 3.21 -2.69
N PRO A 73 -2.99 4.09 -2.73
CA PRO A 73 -1.69 3.74 -3.28
C PRO A 73 -0.97 2.65 -2.46
N LEU A 74 -1.27 2.49 -1.16
CA LEU A 74 -0.66 1.43 -0.35
C LEU A 74 -1.17 0.06 -0.81
N GLN A 75 -2.50 -0.11 -0.89
CA GLN A 75 -3.11 -1.33 -1.41
C GLN A 75 -2.72 -1.61 -2.87
N ALA A 76 -2.59 -0.57 -3.70
CA ALA A 76 -2.17 -0.73 -5.09
C ALA A 76 -0.75 -1.30 -5.24
N VAL A 77 0.18 -0.95 -4.33
CA VAL A 77 1.54 -1.52 -4.32
C VAL A 77 1.59 -2.88 -3.66
N SER A 78 0.92 -3.06 -2.51
CA SER A 78 1.02 -4.31 -1.76
C SER A 78 0.25 -5.44 -2.41
N GLY A 79 -0.90 -5.16 -3.02
CA GLY A 79 -1.92 -6.16 -3.32
C GLY A 79 -2.58 -6.70 -2.05
N VAL A 80 -3.79 -7.25 -2.20
CA VAL A 80 -4.55 -7.85 -1.09
C VAL A 80 -3.99 -9.21 -0.67
N ASP A 81 -3.47 -9.98 -1.62
CA ASP A 81 -2.96 -11.35 -1.38
C ASP A 81 -1.64 -11.37 -0.59
N VAL A 82 -0.88 -10.27 -0.63
CA VAL A 82 0.46 -10.21 -0.04
C VAL A 82 0.40 -9.80 1.42
N LEU A 83 -0.41 -8.82 1.80
CA LEU A 83 -0.46 -8.29 3.18
C LEU A 83 -1.77 -8.59 3.91
N GLY A 84 -2.64 -9.39 3.28
CA GLY A 84 -4.01 -9.55 3.73
C GLY A 84 -4.83 -8.29 3.48
N ASP A 85 -6.13 -8.40 3.69
CA ASP A 85 -7.03 -7.27 3.55
C ASP A 85 -6.92 -6.32 4.77
N LEU A 86 -6.37 -5.12 4.54
CA LEU A 86 -6.24 -4.06 5.55
C LEU A 86 -7.58 -3.44 5.95
N TYR A 87 -8.63 -3.79 5.24
CA TYR A 87 -9.96 -3.22 5.32
C TYR A 87 -11.02 -4.25 5.70
N ASP A 88 -10.58 -5.41 6.19
CA ASP A 88 -11.42 -6.47 6.73
C ASP A 88 -11.42 -6.47 8.27
N PHE A 89 -12.61 -6.34 8.85
CA PHE A 89 -12.88 -6.17 10.28
C PHE A 89 -13.75 -7.32 10.80
N PRO A 90 -13.15 -8.47 11.17
CA PRO A 90 -13.85 -9.60 11.76
C PRO A 90 -14.13 -9.41 13.26
N GLY A 91 -15.03 -10.19 13.83
CA GLY A 91 -15.36 -10.19 15.26
C GLY A 91 -16.17 -8.96 15.69
N VAL A 92 -17.04 -8.45 14.82
CA VAL A 92 -17.88 -7.27 15.07
C VAL A 92 -19.30 -7.69 15.43
N ASP A 93 -20.05 -6.81 16.11
CA ASP A 93 -21.50 -6.99 16.31
C ASP A 93 -22.22 -6.90 14.95
N PRO A 94 -22.94 -7.96 14.50
CA PRO A 94 -23.58 -7.98 13.18
C PRO A 94 -24.67 -6.92 12.99
N ALA A 95 -25.45 -6.59 14.02
CA ALA A 95 -26.51 -5.61 13.92
C ALA A 95 -25.95 -4.18 13.82
N LEU A 96 -24.84 -3.90 14.51
CA LEU A 96 -24.07 -2.66 14.37
C LEU A 96 -23.40 -2.58 13.00
N ALA A 97 -22.80 -3.66 12.52
CA ALA A 97 -22.17 -3.74 11.21
C ALA A 97 -23.17 -3.46 10.07
N GLU A 98 -24.35 -4.09 10.08
CA GLU A 98 -25.38 -3.84 9.06
C GLU A 98 -25.90 -2.41 9.10
N ARG A 99 -26.06 -1.83 10.29
CA ARG A 99 -26.48 -0.43 10.41
C ARG A 99 -25.46 0.53 9.79
N ILE A 100 -24.19 0.41 10.17
CA ILE A 100 -23.12 1.26 9.62
C ILE A 100 -22.96 1.03 8.11
N ALA A 101 -22.98 -0.23 7.67
CA ALA A 101 -22.91 -0.57 6.25
C ALA A 101 -24.10 0.02 5.47
N GLY A 102 -25.31 -0.01 6.02
CA GLY A 102 -26.48 0.64 5.45
C GLY A 102 -26.30 2.14 5.24
N ASP A 103 -25.79 2.85 6.24
CA ASP A 103 -25.52 4.29 6.14
C ASP A 103 -24.45 4.62 5.10
N ILE A 104 -23.38 3.82 5.03
CA ILE A 104 -22.34 3.95 4.00
C ILE A 104 -22.91 3.70 2.61
N ARG A 105 -23.64 2.59 2.40
CA ARG A 105 -24.28 2.25 1.11
C ARG A 105 -25.22 3.37 0.66
N HIS A 106 -26.04 3.89 1.56
CA HIS A 106 -26.92 5.01 1.27
C HIS A 106 -26.15 6.28 0.86
N THR A 107 -25.02 6.55 1.52
CA THR A 107 -24.16 7.70 1.18
C THR A 107 -23.48 7.54 -0.17
N LEU A 108 -22.99 6.34 -0.50
CA LEU A 108 -22.42 6.03 -1.81
C LEU A 108 -23.44 6.28 -2.93
N THR A 109 -24.67 5.77 -2.78
CA THR A 109 -25.76 6.01 -3.75
C THR A 109 -26.08 7.50 -3.88
N ARG A 110 -26.14 8.23 -2.76
CA ARG A 110 -26.44 9.67 -2.78
C ARG A 110 -25.36 10.49 -3.47
N ARG A 111 -24.10 10.08 -3.37
CA ARG A 111 -22.95 10.80 -3.94
C ARG A 111 -22.62 10.39 -5.39
N ASP A 112 -23.36 9.45 -5.96
CA ASP A 112 -23.16 8.95 -7.32
C ASP A 112 -21.70 8.56 -7.60
N VAL A 113 -21.12 7.78 -6.66
CA VAL A 113 -19.70 7.42 -6.71
C VAL A 113 -19.42 6.45 -7.86
N PRO A 114 -18.52 6.77 -8.82
CA PRO A 114 -18.21 5.87 -9.94
C PRO A 114 -17.46 4.61 -9.49
N ALA A 115 -17.47 3.56 -10.32
CA ALA A 115 -16.84 2.28 -9.99
C ALA A 115 -15.31 2.33 -9.79
N ALA A 116 -14.57 3.10 -10.60
CA ALA A 116 -13.10 3.20 -10.53
C ALA A 116 -12.66 4.61 -10.12
N ALA A 117 -11.66 4.72 -9.24
CA ALA A 117 -11.15 6.02 -8.78
C ALA A 117 -10.20 6.63 -9.83
N ALA A 118 -10.49 7.87 -10.24
CA ALA A 118 -9.66 8.59 -11.21
C ALA A 118 -8.33 9.11 -10.62
N ARG A 119 -8.21 9.13 -9.28
CA ARG A 119 -7.04 9.59 -8.51
C ARG A 119 -7.00 8.89 -7.17
N TRP A 120 -5.85 8.95 -6.50
CA TRP A 120 -5.72 8.50 -5.11
C TRP A 120 -6.64 9.32 -4.19
N LEU A 121 -7.43 8.61 -3.39
CA LEU A 121 -8.36 9.20 -2.42
C LEU A 121 -7.90 8.99 -0.98
N VAL A 122 -7.12 7.94 -0.73
CA VAL A 122 -6.51 7.65 0.56
C VAL A 122 -5.07 8.13 0.55
N ALA A 123 -4.68 8.87 1.59
CA ALA A 123 -3.31 9.33 1.73
C ALA A 123 -2.35 8.12 1.86
N PRO A 124 -1.19 8.13 1.16
CA PRO A 124 -0.15 7.14 1.40
C PRO A 124 0.42 7.34 2.82
N PRO A 125 0.93 6.28 3.46
CA PRO A 125 1.64 6.41 4.72
C PRO A 125 2.83 7.37 4.60
N PRO A 126 3.19 8.11 5.67
CA PRO A 126 4.40 8.92 5.68
C PRO A 126 5.63 8.05 5.37
N ALA A 127 6.40 8.48 4.38
CA ALA A 127 7.59 7.76 3.92
C ALA A 127 8.74 8.76 3.69
N PRO A 128 10.01 8.37 3.91
CA PRO A 128 11.15 9.23 3.60
C PRO A 128 11.28 9.45 2.08
N ASP A 129 11.95 10.53 1.67
CA ASP A 129 12.31 10.74 0.25
C ASP A 129 13.51 9.90 -0.20
N ARG A 130 14.14 9.19 0.73
CA ARG A 130 15.28 8.30 0.48
C ARG A 130 15.17 7.03 1.31
N ILE A 131 15.43 5.89 0.68
CA ILE A 131 15.52 4.58 1.33
C ILE A 131 16.82 3.88 0.93
N ALA A 132 17.29 2.97 1.79
CA ALA A 132 18.47 2.16 1.52
C ALA A 132 18.11 0.68 1.57
N GLY A 133 18.54 -0.06 0.55
CA GLY A 133 18.46 -1.51 0.49
C GLY A 133 19.83 -2.16 0.61
N ARG A 134 19.89 -3.43 0.21
CA ARG A 134 21.10 -4.24 0.25
C ARG A 134 22.10 -3.90 -0.86
N ASP A 135 21.61 -3.54 -2.05
CA ASP A 135 22.43 -3.35 -3.26
C ASP A 135 22.34 -1.94 -3.87
N ALA A 136 21.35 -1.15 -3.48
CA ALA A 136 21.23 0.26 -3.86
C ALA A 136 20.58 1.08 -2.74
N ALA A 137 20.70 2.40 -2.84
CA ALA A 137 19.82 3.36 -2.19
C ALA A 137 18.99 4.07 -3.27
N LEU A 138 17.73 4.37 -2.95
CA LEU A 138 16.83 5.11 -3.81
C LEU A 138 16.53 6.47 -3.20
N SER A 139 16.47 7.51 -4.02
CA SER A 139 16.03 8.83 -3.59
C SER A 139 15.16 9.49 -4.64
N VAL A 140 14.11 10.18 -4.20
CA VAL A 140 13.26 11.00 -5.07
C VAL A 140 13.55 12.46 -4.81
N ALA A 141 13.98 13.18 -5.84
CA ALA A 141 14.21 14.62 -5.80
C ALA A 141 14.06 15.21 -7.20
N ASN A 142 13.60 16.46 -7.31
CA ASN A 142 13.55 17.21 -8.57
C ASN A 142 12.86 16.47 -9.73
N GLY A 143 11.76 15.76 -9.44
CA GLY A 143 11.04 14.99 -10.47
C GLY A 143 11.78 13.74 -10.97
N GLN A 144 12.80 13.27 -10.26
CA GLN A 144 13.61 12.10 -10.61
C GLN A 144 13.63 11.07 -9.48
N LEU A 145 13.59 9.79 -9.84
CA LEU A 145 13.99 8.69 -8.98
C LEU A 145 15.44 8.31 -9.31
N THR A 146 16.32 8.35 -8.31
CA THR A 146 17.75 8.04 -8.48
C THR A 146 18.13 6.76 -7.74
N PHE A 147 18.74 5.83 -8.47
CA PHE A 147 19.39 4.63 -7.95
C PHE A 147 20.87 4.91 -7.73
N THR A 148 21.32 4.85 -6.47
CA THR A 148 22.73 4.87 -6.10
C THR A 148 23.16 3.46 -5.70
N TYR A 149 23.85 2.74 -6.59
CA TYR A 149 24.23 1.35 -6.34
C TYR A 149 25.42 1.27 -5.38
N GLN A 150 25.36 0.32 -4.44
CA GLN A 150 26.46 0.07 -3.53
C GLN A 150 27.69 -0.47 -4.26
N LEU A 151 28.88 -0.29 -3.68
CA LEU A 151 30.13 -0.78 -4.26
C LEU A 151 30.06 -2.27 -4.62
N ARG A 152 29.51 -3.08 -3.69
CA ARG A 152 29.33 -4.53 -3.81
C ARG A 152 28.25 -4.99 -4.81
N ALA A 153 27.45 -4.08 -5.37
CA ALA A 153 26.46 -4.45 -6.37
C ALA A 153 27.16 -4.91 -7.66
N GLY A 154 26.70 -6.03 -8.23
CA GLY A 154 27.30 -6.63 -9.41
C GLY A 154 27.21 -5.72 -10.65
N ARG A 155 28.09 -5.94 -11.63
CA ARG A 155 28.16 -5.11 -12.87
C ARG A 155 26.81 -4.99 -13.58
N ARG A 156 26.02 -6.07 -13.62
CA ARG A 156 24.68 -6.07 -14.23
C ARG A 156 23.72 -5.07 -13.59
N LYS A 157 23.79 -4.84 -12.26
CA LYS A 157 22.97 -3.82 -11.58
C LYS A 157 23.29 -2.40 -12.04
N LYS A 158 24.52 -2.15 -12.46
CA LYS A 158 25.02 -0.82 -12.82
C LYS A 158 24.96 -0.58 -14.34
N ALA A 159 24.29 -1.44 -15.10
CA ALA A 159 24.27 -1.39 -16.55
C ALA A 159 23.67 -0.08 -17.12
N ASN A 160 22.77 0.55 -16.37
CA ASN A 160 22.14 1.82 -16.75
C ASN A 160 22.89 3.06 -16.22
N GLY A 161 24.02 2.88 -15.53
CA GLY A 161 24.78 3.94 -14.86
C GLY A 161 24.90 3.71 -13.35
N ASN A 162 25.76 4.50 -12.69
CA ASN A 162 25.85 4.57 -11.24
C ASN A 162 26.35 5.96 -10.80
N PRO A 163 25.47 6.88 -10.38
CA PRO A 163 24.03 6.68 -10.18
C PRO A 163 23.27 6.53 -11.51
N TRP A 164 22.10 5.90 -11.45
CA TRP A 164 21.13 5.86 -12.56
C TRP A 164 19.88 6.62 -12.16
N SER A 165 19.44 7.57 -12.97
CA SER A 165 18.26 8.41 -12.71
C SER A 165 17.16 8.16 -13.74
N VAL A 166 15.91 8.18 -13.28
CA VAL A 166 14.71 7.96 -14.08
C VAL A 166 13.71 9.08 -13.80
N PRO A 167 13.23 9.80 -14.83
CA PRO A 167 12.17 10.79 -14.68
C PRO A 167 10.88 10.13 -14.16
N LEU A 168 10.23 10.77 -13.18
CA LEU A 168 9.04 10.20 -12.54
C LEU A 168 7.88 9.97 -13.52
N ASP A 169 7.71 10.85 -14.49
CA ASP A 169 6.69 10.78 -15.56
C ASP A 169 6.90 9.60 -16.54
N THR A 170 8.10 9.02 -16.57
CA THR A 170 8.41 7.83 -17.40
C THR A 170 8.18 6.51 -16.65
N ILE A 171 7.93 6.55 -15.34
CA ILE A 171 7.69 5.35 -14.53
C ILE A 171 6.24 4.92 -14.73
N LEU A 172 6.06 3.73 -15.28
CA LEU A 172 4.76 3.14 -15.57
C LEU A 172 4.26 2.28 -14.41
N GLU A 173 5.16 1.61 -13.68
CA GLU A 173 4.80 0.66 -12.62
C GLU A 173 5.82 0.71 -11.48
N VAL A 174 5.32 0.48 -10.27
CA VAL A 174 6.12 0.31 -9.06
C VAL A 174 5.68 -0.98 -8.41
N GLU A 175 6.57 -1.97 -8.41
CA GLU A 175 6.34 -3.29 -7.86
C GLU A 175 7.14 -3.45 -6.58
N TRP A 176 6.47 -3.91 -5.54
CA TRP A 176 7.10 -4.26 -4.28
C TRP A 176 6.82 -5.71 -3.95
N HIS A 177 7.82 -6.37 -3.37
CA HIS A 177 7.66 -7.71 -2.84
C HIS A 177 8.30 -7.77 -1.45
N PRO A 178 7.63 -8.37 -0.45
CA PRO A 178 8.18 -8.48 0.89
C PRO A 178 9.30 -9.52 0.96
N HIS A 179 10.10 -9.40 2.01
CA HIS A 179 11.08 -10.39 2.44
C HIS A 179 10.40 -11.56 3.16
N ARG A 180 9.62 -12.37 2.40
CA ARG A 180 8.96 -13.59 2.87
C ARG A 180 9.50 -14.83 2.13
N GLY A 181 9.38 -16.02 2.75
CA GLY A 181 9.64 -17.31 2.08
C GLY A 181 10.93 -18.07 2.45
N GLY A 182 11.43 -17.95 3.69
CA GLY A 182 12.54 -18.76 4.19
C GLY A 182 13.92 -18.37 3.63
N LEU A 183 14.86 -19.33 3.61
CA LEU A 183 16.27 -19.14 3.21
C LEU A 183 16.41 -18.89 1.69
N GLY A 184 16.00 -17.71 1.22
CA GLY A 184 16.17 -17.33 -0.19
C GLY A 184 15.24 -16.23 -0.68
N GLY A 185 14.09 -16.06 -0.03
CA GLY A 185 13.16 -14.97 -0.30
C GLY A 185 13.82 -13.63 -0.01
N ARG A 186 13.91 -12.75 -1.01
CA ARG A 186 14.43 -11.40 -0.85
C ARG A 186 13.34 -10.44 -1.24
N GLY A 187 13.01 -9.53 -0.34
CA GLY A 187 12.18 -8.39 -0.70
C GLY A 187 12.89 -7.49 -1.70
N TYR A 188 12.10 -6.75 -2.47
CA TYR A 188 12.62 -5.80 -3.44
C TYR A 188 11.58 -4.72 -3.76
N LEU A 189 12.10 -3.59 -4.26
CA LEU A 189 11.34 -2.62 -5.03
C LEU A 189 11.83 -2.68 -6.47
N ARG A 190 10.93 -2.62 -7.43
CA ARG A 190 11.25 -2.64 -8.85
C ARG A 190 10.39 -1.64 -9.60
N ILE A 191 10.99 -0.91 -10.53
CA ILE A 191 10.26 0.03 -11.39
C ILE A 191 10.16 -0.51 -12.81
N SER A 192 9.09 -0.15 -13.50
CA SER A 192 8.94 -0.35 -14.95
C SER A 192 8.79 0.99 -15.65
N THR A 193 9.34 1.09 -16.85
CA THR A 193 9.27 2.23 -17.78
C THR A 193 8.88 1.70 -19.16
N ASP A 194 8.62 2.57 -20.11
CA ASP A 194 8.46 2.22 -21.53
C ASP A 194 9.64 1.41 -22.12
N ARG A 195 10.85 1.62 -21.59
CA ARG A 195 12.08 0.93 -21.98
C ARG A 195 12.33 -0.36 -21.19
N THR A 196 11.42 -0.78 -20.32
CA THR A 196 11.59 -2.00 -19.54
C THR A 196 11.50 -3.23 -20.45
N PRO A 197 12.51 -4.12 -20.47
CA PRO A 197 12.44 -5.35 -21.24
C PRO A 197 11.30 -6.25 -20.77
N LEU A 198 10.66 -6.96 -21.71
CA LEU A 198 9.65 -7.98 -21.38
C LEU A 198 10.24 -9.05 -20.46
N ASP A 199 11.41 -9.59 -20.84
CA ASP A 199 12.14 -10.56 -20.02
C ASP A 199 13.08 -9.83 -19.05
N ARG A 200 12.63 -9.72 -17.79
CA ARG A 200 13.40 -9.06 -16.74
C ARG A 200 14.32 -10.04 -16.02
N PRO A 201 15.58 -9.65 -15.75
CA PRO A 201 16.45 -10.45 -14.90
C PRO A 201 15.90 -10.51 -13.46
N LYS A 202 16.35 -11.51 -12.68
CA LYS A 202 16.02 -11.58 -11.25
C LYS A 202 16.38 -10.26 -10.54
N PRO A 203 15.63 -9.80 -9.51
CA PRO A 203 15.84 -8.50 -8.87
C PRO A 203 17.27 -8.20 -8.42
N LYS A 204 18.02 -9.23 -7.99
CA LYS A 204 19.45 -9.11 -7.63
C LYS A 204 20.39 -8.72 -8.78
N HIS A 205 19.92 -8.79 -10.02
CA HIS A 205 20.66 -8.51 -11.25
C HIS A 205 20.00 -7.41 -12.10
N ASP A 206 18.77 -7.00 -11.77
CA ASP A 206 18.01 -5.98 -12.51
C ASP A 206 18.47 -4.56 -12.11
N PRO A 207 18.99 -3.74 -13.05
CA PRO A 207 19.29 -2.33 -12.77
C PRO A 207 18.09 -1.59 -12.19
N ALA A 208 16.88 -1.90 -12.66
CA ALA A 208 15.65 -1.24 -12.28
C ALA A 208 15.00 -1.80 -11.01
N ALA A 209 15.77 -2.51 -10.19
CA ALA A 209 15.34 -2.99 -8.88
C ALA A 209 16.29 -2.53 -7.77
N MET A 210 15.81 -2.54 -6.54
CA MET A 210 16.58 -2.49 -5.31
C MET A 210 16.16 -3.67 -4.45
N VAL A 211 17.11 -4.48 -3.99
CA VAL A 211 16.84 -5.55 -3.03
C VAL A 211 16.74 -4.93 -1.64
N SER A 212 15.62 -5.15 -0.94
CA SER A 212 15.43 -4.66 0.43
C SER A 212 16.19 -5.50 1.45
N THR A 213 16.48 -4.89 2.60
CA THR A 213 16.79 -5.63 3.82
C THR A 213 15.48 -5.88 4.59
N ARG A 214 15.46 -6.92 5.42
CA ARG A 214 14.23 -7.35 6.11
C ARG A 214 13.67 -6.26 7.04
N ASP A 215 14.53 -5.49 7.67
CA ASP A 215 14.21 -4.34 8.53
C ASP A 215 13.66 -3.14 7.75
N ALA A 216 14.02 -3.00 6.47
CA ALA A 216 13.59 -1.88 5.62
C ALA A 216 12.29 -2.16 4.86
N ASP A 217 11.71 -3.36 4.92
CA ASP A 217 10.60 -3.77 4.05
C ASP A 217 9.40 -2.82 4.09
N LEU A 218 8.98 -2.38 5.28
CA LEU A 218 7.86 -1.45 5.42
C LEU A 218 8.23 -0.03 4.98
N ASP A 219 9.47 0.40 5.17
CA ASP A 219 9.94 1.68 4.62
C ASP A 219 9.92 1.67 3.10
N VAL A 220 10.30 0.53 2.50
CA VAL A 220 10.29 0.34 1.05
C VAL A 220 8.84 0.33 0.54
N LEU A 221 7.91 -0.34 1.23
CA LEU A 221 6.48 -0.34 0.89
C LEU A 221 5.89 1.08 0.97
N PHE A 222 6.15 1.81 2.06
CA PHE A 222 5.63 3.17 2.23
C PHE A 222 6.23 4.14 1.21
N PHE A 223 7.53 3.99 0.92
CA PHE A 223 8.19 4.74 -0.15
C PHE A 223 7.55 4.45 -1.51
N ALA A 224 7.24 3.19 -1.81
CA ALA A 224 6.60 2.78 -3.05
C ALA A 224 5.18 3.35 -3.19
N ALA A 225 4.38 3.31 -2.12
CA ALA A 225 3.05 3.91 -2.09
C ALA A 225 3.13 5.44 -2.31
N ARG A 226 4.08 6.12 -1.65
CA ARG A 226 4.33 7.56 -1.87
C ARG A 226 4.87 7.85 -3.27
N LEU A 227 5.62 6.93 -3.88
CA LEU A 227 6.09 7.07 -5.25
C LEU A 227 4.94 7.01 -6.24
N LEU A 228 3.95 6.11 -6.04
CA LEU A 228 2.76 6.05 -6.88
C LEU A 228 2.01 7.38 -6.95
N THR A 229 1.87 8.09 -5.84
CA THR A 229 1.20 9.39 -5.82
C THR A 229 1.98 10.51 -6.51
N ARG A 230 3.26 10.30 -6.81
CA ARG A 230 4.09 11.25 -7.57
C ARG A 230 4.12 10.98 -9.06
N ILE A 231 4.00 9.71 -9.46
CA ILE A 231 4.00 9.32 -10.88
C ILE A 231 2.58 9.33 -11.48
N ARG A 232 1.55 9.25 -10.63
CA ARG A 232 0.12 9.35 -10.96
C ARG A 232 -0.55 10.29 -9.95
N PRO A 233 -0.36 11.61 -10.04
CA PRO A 233 -0.91 12.56 -9.09
C PRO A 233 -2.45 12.64 -9.12
#